data_AF-A0A7W7WNJ9-F1
#
_entry.id   AF-A0A7W7WNJ9-F1
#
_cell.length_a   1.000
_cell.length_b   1.000
_cell.length_c   1.000
_cell.angle_alpha   90.00
_cell.angle_beta   90.00
_cell.angle_gamma   90.00
#
_symmetry.space_group_name_H-M   'P 1'
#
loop_
_entity.id
_entity.type
_entity.pdbx_description
1 polymer ?
#
loop_
_entity_poly.entity_id
_entity_poly.type
_entity_poly.pdbx_seq_one_letter_code
_entity_poly.pdbx_strand_id
1 'polypeptide(L)'
;MNWHYLYLTRADDGRTVLELLSSDSGRRTSYPELTVEVDAADRIGLRAVFDGPVVRFSYDLGDEWRQLPVELDATILSDEHAALIVNGEPAAWGFTGAFLGQWVQDLGNDGVYADFDHATYLEH
;
A
#
# COMPACT_ATOMS: atom_id res chain seq x y z
N MET A 1 -11.85 -5.84 -4.36
CA MET A 1 -10.60 -5.44 -5.02
C MET A 1 -9.47 -5.63 -4.03
N ASN A 2 -8.32 -6.10 -4.50
CA ASN A 2 -7.22 -6.58 -3.66
C ASN A 2 -6.04 -5.62 -3.77
N TRP A 3 -5.50 -5.17 -2.65
CA TRP A 3 -4.33 -4.27 -2.60
C TRP A 3 -3.78 -4.13 -1.18
N HIS A 4 -2.49 -3.77 -1.09
CA HIS A 4 -1.87 -3.21 0.10
C HIS A 4 -1.31 -1.83 -0.24
N TYR A 5 -1.48 -0.86 0.65
CA TYR A 5 -1.14 0.53 0.38
C TYR A 5 -0.53 1.19 1.61
N LEU A 6 0.76 1.53 1.49
CA LEU A 6 1.46 2.42 2.41
C LEU A 6 1.40 3.84 1.82
N TYR A 7 0.77 4.77 2.53
CA TYR A 7 0.42 6.09 1.97
C TYR A 7 0.58 7.21 2.99
N LEU A 8 0.79 8.42 2.48
CA LEU A 8 0.75 9.65 3.26
C LEU A 8 -0.67 10.19 3.30
N THR A 9 -1.09 10.66 4.47
CA THR A 9 -2.37 11.32 4.67
C THR A 9 -2.26 12.39 5.76
N ARG A 10 -3.34 13.16 5.94
CA ARG A 10 -3.52 14.12 7.02
C ARG A 10 -4.36 13.48 8.12
N ALA A 11 -3.83 13.39 9.33
CA ALA A 11 -4.60 13.00 10.50
C ALA A 11 -5.60 14.10 10.91
N ASP A 12 -6.59 13.75 11.74
CA ASP A 12 -7.64 14.68 12.20
C ASP A 12 -7.09 15.94 12.90
N ASP A 13 -5.93 15.82 13.54
CA ASP A 13 -5.24 16.93 14.20
C ASP A 13 -4.38 17.79 13.27
N GLY A 14 -4.40 17.49 11.97
CA GLY A 14 -3.68 18.25 10.96
C GLY A 14 -2.22 17.83 10.80
N ARG A 15 -1.74 16.73 11.40
CA ARG A 15 -0.39 16.21 11.14
C ARG A 15 -0.32 15.33 9.91
N THR A 16 0.81 15.37 9.21
CA THR A 16 1.10 14.43 8.11
C THR A 16 1.58 13.13 8.70
N VAL A 17 0.90 12.05 8.34
CA VAL A 17 1.20 10.72 8.83
C VAL A 17 1.34 9.75 7.67
N LEU A 18 2.20 8.76 7.86
CA LEU A 18 2.32 7.58 7.01
C LEU A 18 1.48 6.47 7.63
N GLU A 19 0.57 5.90 6.84
CA GLU A 19 -0.37 4.87 7.27
C GLU A 19 -0.38 3.68 6.32
N LEU A 20 -0.77 2.52 6.84
CA LEU A 20 -0.92 1.29 6.08
C LEU A 20 -2.39 0.86 6.06
N LEU A 21 -2.87 0.52 4.86
CA LEU A 21 -4.21 -0.01 4.63
C LEU A 21 -4.13 -1.18 3.66
N SER A 22 -4.93 -2.21 3.93
CA SER A 22 -5.07 -3.37 3.05
C SER A 22 -6.53 -3.57 2.67
N SER A 23 -6.77 -4.15 1.50
CA SER A 23 -8.07 -4.62 1.06
C SER A 23 -7.94 -6.03 0.53
N ASP A 24 -8.70 -6.94 1.11
CA ASP A 24 -8.89 -8.31 0.64
C ASP A 24 -10.36 -8.48 0.26
N SER A 25 -10.63 -8.71 -1.02
CA SER A 25 -11.98 -8.89 -1.54
C SER A 25 -12.91 -7.71 -1.20
N GLY A 26 -12.34 -6.50 -1.07
CA GLY A 26 -13.05 -5.29 -0.65
C GLY A 26 -13.22 -5.10 0.86
N ARG A 27 -12.86 -6.09 1.68
CA ARG A 27 -12.78 -5.95 3.13
C ARG A 27 -11.49 -5.24 3.49
N ARG A 28 -11.64 -4.07 4.12
CA ARG A 28 -10.51 -3.21 4.48
C ARG A 28 -9.98 -3.54 5.87
N THR A 29 -8.66 -3.52 6.02
CA THR A 29 -7.95 -3.67 7.29
C THR A 29 -6.94 -2.52 7.42
N SER A 30 -7.15 -1.67 8.41
CA SER A 30 -6.23 -0.61 8.81
C SER A 30 -5.27 -1.09 9.90
N TYR A 31 -4.11 -0.45 9.98
CA TYR A 31 -3.05 -0.77 10.96
C TYR A 31 -2.65 0.49 11.74
N PRO A 32 -3.55 1.07 12.56
CA PRO A 32 -3.31 2.33 13.26
C PRO A 32 -2.11 2.27 14.23
N GLU A 33 -1.77 1.08 14.74
CA GLU A 33 -0.59 0.85 15.57
C GLU A 33 0.74 1.02 14.81
N LEU A 34 0.68 1.07 13.46
CA LEU A 34 1.84 1.25 12.59
C LEU A 34 1.95 2.67 12.03
N THR A 35 1.08 3.60 12.44
CA THR A 35 1.10 4.98 11.99
C THR A 35 2.42 5.66 12.39
N VAL A 36 3.05 6.33 11.43
CA VAL A 36 4.31 7.07 11.65
C VAL A 36 4.10 8.55 11.38
N GLU A 37 4.51 9.40 12.32
CA GLU A 37 4.55 10.85 12.12
C GLU A 37 5.72 11.23 11.21
N VAL A 38 5.46 12.03 10.19
CA VAL A 38 6.46 12.36 9.16
C VAL A 38 6.60 13.86 8.90
N ASP A 39 5.99 14.72 9.72
CA ASP A 39 5.99 16.17 9.54
C ASP A 39 7.39 16.81 9.53
N ALA A 40 8.39 16.16 10.14
CA ALA A 40 9.77 16.64 10.16
C ALA A 40 10.57 16.27 8.91
N ALA A 41 10.03 15.45 8.00
CA ALA A 41 10.73 14.96 6.83
C ALA A 41 10.41 15.82 5.60
N ASP A 42 11.44 16.36 4.95
CA ASP A 42 11.29 17.09 3.68
C ASP A 42 10.95 16.14 2.51
N ARG A 43 11.47 14.91 2.56
CA ARG A 43 11.28 13.85 1.57
C ARG A 43 11.16 12.51 2.28
N ILE A 44 10.41 11.59 1.70
CA ILE A 44 10.17 10.26 2.28
C ILE A 44 10.48 9.21 1.22
N GLY A 45 11.35 8.27 1.58
CA GLY A 45 11.56 7.04 0.82
C GLY A 45 10.49 6.03 1.17
N LEU A 46 9.91 5.37 0.17
CA LEU A 46 8.99 4.24 0.34
C LEU A 46 9.53 3.02 -0.38
N ARG A 47 9.39 1.84 0.24
CA ARG A 47 9.83 0.57 -0.33
C ARG A 47 8.81 -0.52 -0.06
N ALA A 48 8.55 -1.33 -1.08
CA ALA A 48 7.87 -2.61 -0.96
C ALA A 48 8.85 -3.72 -1.36
N VAL A 49 8.96 -4.76 -0.55
CA VAL A 49 9.76 -5.95 -0.84
C VAL A 49 8.83 -7.14 -0.93
N PHE A 50 8.79 -7.77 -2.10
CA PHE A 50 8.11 -9.04 -2.31
C PHE A 50 9.10 -10.18 -2.05
N ASP A 51 8.67 -11.14 -1.24
CA ASP A 51 9.42 -12.33 -0.85
C ASP A 51 8.46 -13.52 -0.87
N GLY A 52 8.29 -14.09 -2.08
CA GLY A 52 7.30 -15.12 -2.35
C GLY A 52 5.88 -14.70 -1.94
N PRO A 53 5.25 -15.34 -0.95
CA PRO A 53 3.89 -15.03 -0.52
C PRO A 53 3.78 -13.80 0.39
N VAL A 54 4.90 -13.12 0.71
CA VAL A 54 4.92 -11.99 1.64
C VAL A 54 5.29 -10.69 0.93
N VAL A 55 4.59 -9.61 1.27
CA VAL A 55 5.06 -8.25 1.00
C VAL A 55 5.33 -7.50 2.32
N ARG A 56 6.49 -6.84 2.40
CA ARG A 56 6.91 -6.01 3.54
C ARG A 56 7.11 -4.58 3.06
N PHE A 57 6.59 -3.62 3.83
CA PHE A 57 6.81 -2.21 3.56
C PHE A 57 7.91 -1.63 4.46
N SER A 58 8.66 -0.67 3.93
CA SER A 58 9.64 0.12 4.66
C SER A 58 9.58 1.58 4.24
N TYR A 59 10.06 2.46 5.11
CA TYR A 59 10.14 3.88 4.86
C TYR A 59 11.51 4.44 5.30
N ASP A 60 11.88 5.61 4.78
CA ASP A 60 13.08 6.36 5.15
C ASP A 60 12.71 7.84 5.24
N LEU A 61 13.04 8.50 6.35
CA LEU A 61 12.76 9.91 6.60
C LEU A 61 13.99 10.82 6.39
N GLY A 62 15.07 10.28 5.80
CA GLY A 62 16.32 10.98 5.53
C GLY A 62 17.51 10.51 6.38
N ASP A 63 17.36 9.43 7.14
CA ASP A 63 18.42 8.86 7.98
C ASP A 63 18.71 7.40 7.61
N GLU A 64 17.75 6.51 7.79
CA GLU A 64 17.86 5.08 7.48
C GLU A 64 16.51 4.43 7.17
N TRP A 65 16.56 3.32 6.46
CA TRP A 65 15.38 2.50 6.15
C TRP A 65 14.87 1.77 7.39
N ARG A 66 13.57 1.94 7.65
CA ARG A 66 12.85 1.28 8.75
C ARG A 66 11.72 0.45 8.19
N GLN A 67 11.72 -0.84 8.51
CA GLN A 67 10.65 -1.74 8.10
C GLN A 67 9.46 -1.60 9.05
N LEU A 68 8.24 -1.57 8.51
CA LEU A 68 7.06 -1.74 9.34
C LEU A 68 7.05 -3.15 9.95
N PRO A 69 6.73 -3.33 11.23
CA PRO A 69 6.74 -4.62 11.91
C PRO A 69 5.51 -5.48 11.55
N VAL A 70 5.20 -5.61 10.26
CA VAL A 70 4.10 -6.41 9.72
C VAL A 70 4.50 -7.08 8.42
N GLU A 71 4.06 -8.32 8.25
CA GLU A 71 4.11 -9.06 6.99
C GLU A 71 2.70 -9.12 6.41
N LEU A 72 2.57 -8.81 5.13
CA LEU A 72 1.28 -8.81 4.44
C LEU A 72 1.24 -9.95 3.43
N ASP A 73 0.06 -10.54 3.29
CA ASP A 73 -0.20 -11.67 2.39
C ASP A 73 -0.25 -11.20 0.93
N ALA A 74 0.85 -11.38 0.20
CA ALA A 74 0.92 -11.03 -1.22
C ALA A 74 0.06 -11.94 -2.10
N THR A 75 -0.37 -13.10 -1.61
CA THR A 75 -1.15 -14.06 -2.41
C THR A 75 -2.56 -13.55 -2.72
N ILE A 76 -3.07 -12.58 -1.94
CA ILE A 76 -4.35 -11.93 -2.23
C ILE A 76 -4.31 -11.12 -3.54
N LEU A 77 -3.11 -10.81 -4.05
CA LEU A 77 -2.89 -10.03 -5.27
C LEU A 77 -2.82 -10.91 -6.54
N SER A 78 -3.20 -12.17 -6.45
CA SER A 78 -3.20 -13.14 -7.55
C SER A 78 -4.53 -13.16 -8.32
N ASP A 79 -4.48 -13.70 -9.54
CA ASP A 79 -5.67 -13.93 -10.35
C ASP A 79 -6.58 -14.99 -9.71
N GLU A 80 -6.00 -16.02 -9.09
CA GLU A 80 -6.71 -17.08 -8.38
C GLU A 80 -7.53 -16.51 -7.21
N HIS A 81 -6.94 -15.60 -6.43
CA HIS A 81 -7.64 -14.98 -5.29
C HIS A 81 -8.68 -13.94 -5.73
N ALA A 82 -8.48 -13.31 -6.89
CA ALA A 82 -9.45 -12.37 -7.45
C ALA A 82 -10.71 -13.04 -8.04
N ALA A 83 -10.71 -14.38 -8.20
CA ALA A 83 -11.85 -15.10 -8.71
C ALA A 83 -13.03 -15.10 -7.71
N LEU A 84 -14.23 -14.75 -8.19
CA LEU A 84 -15.46 -14.78 -7.42
C LEU A 84 -16.21 -16.08 -7.70
N ILE A 85 -16.54 -16.83 -6.66
CA ILE A 85 -17.38 -18.02 -6.75
C ILE A 85 -18.73 -17.73 -6.09
N VAL A 86 -19.83 -17.97 -6.81
CA VAL A 86 -21.21 -17.82 -6.30
C VAL A 86 -21.92 -19.15 -6.48
N ASN A 87 -22.44 -19.73 -5.39
CA ASN A 87 -23.11 -21.05 -5.39
C ASN A 87 -22.27 -22.18 -6.00
N GLY A 88 -20.94 -22.13 -5.83
CA GLY A 88 -20.01 -23.14 -6.36
C GLY A 88 -19.62 -22.94 -7.83
N GLU A 89 -20.15 -21.92 -8.51
CA GLU A 89 -19.83 -21.60 -9.90
C GLU A 89 -19.01 -20.30 -10.01
N PRO A 90 -18.02 -20.22 -10.93
CA PRO A 90 -17.28 -18.99 -11.17
C PRO A 90 -18.17 -17.87 -11.71
N ALA A 91 -18.33 -16.80 -10.94
CA ALA A 91 -19.09 -15.60 -11.31
C ALA A 91 -18.20 -14.50 -11.90
N ALA A 92 -16.92 -14.45 -11.52
CA ALA A 92 -15.91 -13.57 -12.10
C ALA A 92 -14.51 -14.18 -11.92
N TRP A 93 -13.56 -13.79 -12.78
CA TRP A 93 -12.19 -14.29 -12.76
C TRP A 93 -11.21 -13.11 -12.70
N GLY A 94 -10.04 -13.32 -12.08
CA GLY A 94 -8.88 -12.46 -12.26
C GLY A 94 -8.21 -12.70 -13.62
N PHE A 95 -7.69 -11.64 -14.24
CA PHE A 95 -7.04 -11.72 -15.56
C PHE A 95 -5.86 -10.76 -15.70
N THR A 96 -5.38 -10.17 -14.60
CA THR A 96 -4.38 -9.09 -14.66
C THR A 96 -3.07 -9.48 -14.00
N GLY A 97 -3.11 -9.89 -12.73
CA GLY A 97 -1.93 -9.96 -11.88
C GLY A 97 -1.62 -8.68 -11.10
N ALA A 98 -0.61 -8.77 -10.24
CA ALA A 98 -0.22 -7.71 -9.32
C ALA A 98 0.55 -6.57 -10.01
N PHE A 99 0.27 -5.34 -9.59
CA PHE A 99 0.99 -4.14 -10.03
C PHE A 99 1.58 -3.42 -8.80
N LEU A 100 2.78 -2.86 -8.98
CA LEU A 100 3.38 -1.90 -8.06
C LEU A 100 3.35 -0.51 -8.73
N GLY A 101 2.96 0.51 -7.98
CA GLY A 101 2.84 1.85 -8.51
C GLY A 101 2.76 2.91 -7.44
N GLN A 102 2.59 4.14 -7.90
CA GLN A 102 2.39 5.32 -7.07
C GLN A 102 1.03 5.92 -7.41
N TRP A 103 0.27 6.28 -6.39
CA TRP A 103 -1.06 6.84 -6.55
C TRP A 103 -1.20 8.11 -5.71
N VAL A 104 -2.02 9.03 -6.20
CA VAL A 104 -2.45 10.23 -5.48
C VAL A 104 -3.96 10.25 -5.52
N GLN A 105 -4.59 10.37 -4.35
CA GLN A 105 -6.03 10.31 -4.19
C GLN A 105 -6.46 11.54 -3.39
N ASP A 106 -7.10 12.48 -4.06
CA ASP A 106 -7.72 13.64 -3.44
C ASP A 106 -9.23 13.40 -3.37
N LEU A 107 -9.70 12.99 -2.19
CA LEU A 107 -11.13 12.76 -1.96
C LEU A 107 -11.90 14.07 -1.70
N GLY A 108 -11.21 15.14 -1.29
CA GLY A 108 -11.79 16.47 -1.07
C GLY A 108 -12.00 17.24 -2.37
N ASN A 109 -11.30 16.84 -3.44
CA ASN A 109 -11.21 17.57 -4.70
C ASN A 109 -10.67 18.99 -4.48
N ASP A 110 -9.68 19.11 -3.59
CA ASP A 110 -8.97 20.34 -3.27
C ASP A 110 -7.85 20.66 -4.29
N GLY A 111 -7.60 19.75 -5.23
CA GLY A 111 -6.54 19.86 -6.24
C GLY A 111 -5.16 19.54 -5.69
N VAL A 112 -5.08 18.71 -4.63
CA VAL A 112 -3.78 18.33 -4.06
C VAL A 112 -3.02 17.39 -4.99
N TYR A 113 -1.70 17.51 -4.99
CA TYR A 113 -0.79 16.71 -5.79
C TYR A 113 0.32 16.15 -4.89
N ALA A 114 1.00 15.12 -5.39
CA ALA A 114 2.24 14.63 -4.79
C ALA A 114 3.31 14.58 -5.88
N ASP A 115 4.52 15.02 -5.54
CA ASP A 115 5.68 14.97 -6.41
C ASP A 115 6.51 13.71 -6.10
N PHE A 116 6.79 12.91 -7.12
CA PHE A 116 7.63 11.72 -7.02
C PHE A 116 8.95 11.98 -7.73
N ASP A 117 10.05 12.04 -6.97
CA ASP A 117 11.37 12.34 -7.53
C ASP A 117 11.94 11.20 -8.39
N HIS A 118 11.75 9.95 -7.97
CA HIS A 118 12.26 8.77 -8.65
C HIS A 118 11.49 7.51 -8.27
N ALA A 119 11.57 6.50 -9.13
CA ALA A 119 11.03 5.17 -8.91
C ALA A 119 12.04 4.12 -9.40
N THR A 120 12.31 3.12 -8.58
CA THR A 120 13.23 2.02 -8.93
C THR A 120 12.56 0.68 -8.73
N TYR A 121 12.88 -0.27 -9.60
CA TYR A 121 12.45 -1.66 -9.50
C TYR A 121 13.67 -2.57 -9.68
N LEU A 122 13.84 -3.53 -8.77
CA LEU A 122 14.95 -4.47 -8.76
C LEU A 122 14.39 -5.88 -8.60
N GLU A 123 14.78 -6.77 -9.51
CA GLU A 123 14.50 -8.21 -9.44
C GLU A 123 15.76 -8.92 -8.93
N HIS A 124 15.57 -10.00 -8.16
CA HIS A 124 16.63 -10.82 -7.57
C HIS A 124 16.54 -12.26 -8.04
#